data_AF-A0A850J8I1-F1
#
_entry.id   AF-A0A850J8I1-F1
#
_cell.length_a   1.000
_cell.length_b   1.000
_cell.length_c   1.000
_cell.angle_alpha   90.00
_cell.angle_beta   90.00
_cell.angle_gamma   90.00
#
_symmetry.space_group_name_H-M   'P 1'
#
loop_
_entity.id
_entity.type
_entity.pdbx_description
1 polymer ?
#
loop_
_entity_poly.entity_id
_entity_poly.type
_entity_poly.pdbx_seq_one_letter_code
_entity_poly.pdbx_strand_id
1 'polypeptide(L)'
;MQTKEYACAVIECGFFQGFSPDVDGLAEIRMRRQLVLDSEDPPHLWAVVSEAALRQQFGGREVMRRQLERLVQRSRLPNVTLQILPFTAGGHAGLNGSFTTLTTTDLSVVLVENLTTGWYLEASEEIRRHDIVFDHLRAAALSASDSRSFIERLVSES
;
A
#
# COMPACT_ATOMS: atom_id res chain seq x y z
N MET A 1 4.85 -5.69 -1.14
CA MET A 1 4.21 -6.48 -0.06
C MET A 1 3.02 -7.32 -0.55
N GLN A 2 2.94 -7.63 -1.84
CA GLN A 2 1.78 -8.30 -2.45
C GLN A 2 2.13 -9.73 -2.90
N THR A 3 1.15 -10.62 -2.96
CA THR A 3 1.23 -11.89 -3.71
C THR A 3 0.94 -11.63 -5.19
N LYS A 4 1.40 -12.53 -6.06
CA LYS A 4 1.19 -12.39 -7.51
C LYS A 4 -0.29 -12.49 -7.85
N GLU A 5 -0.99 -13.45 -7.26
CA GLU A 5 -2.41 -13.71 -7.49
C GLU A 5 -3.28 -12.52 -7.06
N TYR A 6 -2.96 -11.90 -5.91
CA TYR A 6 -3.64 -10.69 -5.48
C TYR A 6 -3.36 -9.52 -6.43
N ALA A 7 -2.11 -9.35 -6.85
CA ALA A 7 -1.75 -8.31 -7.80
C ALA A 7 -2.50 -8.47 -9.14
N CYS A 8 -2.55 -9.69 -9.69
CA CYS A 8 -3.32 -9.99 -10.89
C CYS A 8 -4.80 -9.65 -10.70
N ALA A 9 -5.43 -10.12 -9.61
CA ALA A 9 -6.84 -9.85 -9.35
C ALA A 9 -7.17 -8.36 -9.22
N VAL A 10 -6.31 -7.57 -8.55
CA VAL A 10 -6.48 -6.11 -8.45
C VAL A 10 -6.32 -5.45 -9.82
N ILE A 11 -5.34 -5.88 -10.62
CA ILE A 11 -5.09 -5.35 -11.96
C ILE A 11 -6.31 -5.64 -12.84
N GLU A 12 -6.79 -6.88 -12.89
CA GLU A 12 -7.98 -7.29 -13.65
C GLU A 12 -9.21 -6.43 -13.33
N CYS A 13 -9.47 -6.14 -12.05
CA CYS A 13 -10.59 -5.28 -11.65
C CYS A 13 -10.43 -3.81 -12.07
N GLY A 14 -9.19 -3.33 -12.26
CA GLY A 14 -8.89 -1.94 -12.61
C GLY A 14 -9.15 -1.59 -14.07
N PHE A 15 -9.31 -2.58 -14.95
CA PHE A 15 -9.56 -2.35 -16.38
C PHE A 15 -11.02 -2.60 -16.73
N PHE A 16 -11.65 -1.58 -17.32
CA PHE A 16 -12.98 -1.71 -17.92
C PHE A 16 -12.94 -2.57 -19.19
N GLN A 17 -14.09 -3.18 -19.53
CA GLN A 17 -14.22 -4.01 -20.73
C GLN A 17 -13.73 -3.29 -21.99
N GLY A 18 -12.86 -3.95 -22.75
CA GLY A 18 -12.26 -3.42 -23.99
C GLY A 18 -10.76 -3.12 -23.89
N PHE A 19 -10.21 -3.04 -22.67
CA PHE A 19 -8.76 -3.07 -22.45
C PHE A 19 -8.33 -4.48 -22.06
N SER A 20 -7.42 -5.09 -22.82
CA SER A 20 -6.75 -6.33 -22.43
C SER A 20 -5.32 -6.00 -21.98
N PRO A 21 -5.13 -5.58 -20.72
CA PRO A 21 -3.80 -5.34 -20.19
C PRO A 21 -2.98 -6.64 -20.19
N ASP A 22 -1.66 -6.51 -20.28
CA ASP A 22 -0.76 -7.60 -19.91
C ASP A 22 -0.76 -7.75 -18.38
N VAL A 23 -1.79 -8.45 -17.85
CA VAL A 23 -2.01 -8.62 -16.40
C VAL A 23 -0.78 -9.25 -15.75
N ASP A 24 -0.27 -10.32 -16.34
CA ASP A 24 0.87 -11.06 -15.82
C ASP A 24 2.15 -10.22 -15.84
N GLY A 25 2.41 -9.49 -16.93
CA GLY A 25 3.55 -8.58 -17.02
C GLY A 25 3.48 -7.44 -15.99
N LEU A 26 2.30 -6.83 -15.82
CA LEU A 26 2.10 -5.77 -14.81
C LEU A 26 2.23 -6.31 -13.38
N ALA A 27 1.69 -7.50 -13.10
CA ALA A 27 1.85 -8.16 -11.81
C ALA A 27 3.33 -8.49 -11.54
N GLU A 28 4.05 -8.99 -12.55
CA GLU A 28 5.49 -9.27 -12.47
C GLU A 28 6.31 -8.02 -12.16
N ILE A 29 5.98 -6.87 -12.76
CA ILE A 29 6.60 -5.58 -12.42
C ILE A 29 6.39 -5.25 -10.92
N ARG A 30 5.16 -5.41 -10.41
CA ARG A 30 4.88 -5.21 -8.97
C ARG A 30 5.66 -6.19 -8.09
N MET A 31 5.79 -7.45 -8.51
CA MET A 31 6.54 -8.48 -7.77
C MET A 31 8.04 -8.16 -7.73
N ARG A 32 8.62 -7.68 -8.83
CA ARG A 32 10.03 -7.27 -8.87
C ARG A 32 10.30 -6.04 -8.03
N ARG A 33 9.43 -5.02 -8.09
CA ARG A 33 9.60 -3.79 -7.29
C ARG A 33 9.69 -4.07 -5.79
N GLN A 34 8.89 -4.99 -5.27
CA GLN A 34 8.92 -5.29 -3.83
C GLN A 34 10.18 -6.05 -3.38
N LEU A 35 11.01 -6.58 -4.28
CA LEU A 35 12.27 -7.24 -3.92
C LEU A 35 13.29 -6.25 -3.36
N VAL A 36 13.16 -4.95 -3.64
CA VAL A 36 14.02 -3.92 -3.06
C VAL A 36 13.92 -3.86 -1.53
N LEU A 37 12.83 -4.35 -0.94
CA LEU A 37 12.70 -4.43 0.52
C LEU A 37 13.59 -5.50 1.15
N ASP A 38 14.12 -6.41 0.33
CA ASP A 38 14.98 -7.53 0.73
C ASP A 38 16.45 -7.33 0.29
N SER A 39 16.84 -6.15 -0.23
CA SER A 39 18.22 -5.86 -0.65
C SER A 39 19.16 -5.65 0.55
N GLU A 40 20.48 -5.63 0.28
CA GLU A 40 21.50 -5.37 1.32
C GLU A 40 21.35 -4.01 1.99
N ASP A 41 20.95 -2.99 1.23
CA ASP A 41 20.59 -1.66 1.71
C ASP A 41 19.13 -1.36 1.33
N PRO A 42 18.14 -1.86 2.09
CA PRO A 42 16.75 -1.75 1.72
C PRO A 42 16.18 -0.39 2.16
N PRO A 43 15.25 0.21 1.39
CA PRO A 43 14.61 1.46 1.81
C PRO A 43 13.73 1.21 3.04
N HIS A 44 13.56 2.27 3.83
CA HIS A 44 12.57 2.29 4.90
C HIS A 44 11.19 2.53 4.29
N LEU A 45 10.30 1.54 4.42
CA LEU A 45 8.93 1.64 3.96
C LEU A 45 7.98 1.88 5.13
N TRP A 46 7.29 3.01 5.13
CA TRP A 46 6.17 3.26 6.03
C TRP A 46 4.86 3.33 5.23
N ALA A 47 4.03 2.31 5.38
CA ALA A 47 2.73 2.21 4.72
C ALA A 47 1.59 2.38 5.72
N VAL A 48 0.68 3.32 5.44
CA VAL A 48 -0.62 3.43 6.11
C VAL A 48 -1.69 2.92 5.14
N VAL A 49 -2.36 1.83 5.50
CA VAL A 49 -3.33 1.14 4.64
C VAL A 49 -4.72 1.19 5.27
N SER A 50 -5.73 1.56 4.49
CA SER A 50 -7.12 1.55 4.97
C SER A 50 -7.62 0.13 5.24
N GLU A 51 -8.39 -0.05 6.32
CA GLU A 51 -9.14 -1.28 6.59
C GLU A 51 -9.99 -1.72 5.39
N ALA A 52 -10.55 -0.78 4.60
CA ALA A 52 -11.33 -1.12 3.39
C ALA A 52 -10.52 -1.97 2.40
N ALA A 53 -9.24 -1.64 2.20
CA ALA A 53 -8.37 -2.36 1.28
C ALA A 53 -8.08 -3.80 1.76
N LEU A 54 -8.16 -4.05 3.07
CA LEU A 54 -7.95 -5.37 3.66
C LEU A 54 -9.22 -6.23 3.68
N ARG A 55 -10.40 -5.62 3.54
CA ARG A 55 -11.68 -6.32 3.52
C ARG A 55 -12.21 -6.60 2.12
N GLN A 56 -11.73 -5.88 1.12
CA GLN A 56 -12.13 -6.11 -0.27
C GLN A 56 -11.53 -7.42 -0.81
N GLN A 57 -12.39 -8.36 -1.19
CA GLN A 57 -12.00 -9.73 -1.56
C GLN A 57 -11.54 -9.87 -3.02
N PHE A 58 -10.44 -9.22 -3.39
CA PHE A 58 -9.84 -9.40 -4.70
C PHE A 58 -9.35 -10.84 -4.92
N GLY A 59 -9.76 -11.46 -6.03
CA GLY A 59 -9.40 -12.85 -6.35
C GLY A 59 -10.08 -13.90 -5.48
N GLY A 60 -11.06 -13.49 -4.67
CA GLY A 60 -11.78 -14.35 -3.74
C GLY A 60 -11.07 -14.57 -2.39
N ARG A 61 -11.76 -15.30 -1.52
CA ARG A 61 -11.39 -15.48 -0.10
C ARG A 61 -9.98 -16.07 0.10
N GLU A 62 -9.63 -17.10 -0.66
CA GLU A 62 -8.34 -17.78 -0.51
C GLU A 62 -7.15 -16.92 -1.00
N VAL A 63 -7.32 -16.15 -2.09
CA VAL A 63 -6.30 -15.21 -2.56
C VAL A 63 -6.09 -14.10 -1.54
N MET A 64 -7.18 -13.57 -0.99
CA MET A 64 -7.12 -12.51 0.01
C MET A 64 -6.49 -13.00 1.32
N ARG A 65 -6.81 -14.21 1.78
CA ARG A 65 -6.19 -14.83 2.95
C ARG A 65 -4.66 -14.90 2.80
N ARG A 66 -4.16 -15.41 1.67
CA ARG A 66 -2.72 -15.46 1.35
C ARG A 66 -2.09 -14.06 1.27
N GLN A 67 -2.82 -13.07 0.74
CA GLN A 67 -2.36 -11.68 0.72
C GLN A 67 -2.22 -11.11 2.13
N LEU A 68 -3.19 -11.34 3.01
CA LEU A 68 -3.14 -10.88 4.40
C LEU A 68 -1.98 -11.54 5.17
N GLU A 69 -1.78 -12.85 5.01
CA GLU A 69 -0.62 -13.56 5.57
C GLU A 69 0.70 -12.96 5.08
N ARG A 70 0.77 -12.61 3.79
CA ARG A 70 1.95 -11.95 3.21
C ARG A 70 2.20 -10.57 3.84
N LEU A 71 1.15 -9.80 4.14
CA LEU A 71 1.28 -8.53 4.84
C LEU A 71 1.81 -8.72 6.28
N VAL A 72 1.31 -9.73 7.01
CA VAL A 72 1.83 -10.08 8.35
C VAL A 72 3.33 -10.41 8.26
N GLN A 73 3.73 -11.25 7.32
CA GLN A 73 5.15 -11.60 7.12
C GLN A 73 6.00 -10.36 6.83
N ARG A 74 5.57 -9.52 5.88
CA ARG A 74 6.32 -8.31 5.48
C ARG A 74 6.41 -7.27 6.60
N SER A 75 5.37 -7.14 7.42
CA SER A 75 5.34 -6.22 8.57
C SER A 75 6.28 -6.59 9.73
N ARG A 76 6.96 -7.75 9.64
CA ARG A 76 7.99 -8.20 10.58
C ARG A 76 9.40 -7.83 10.12
N LEU A 77 9.57 -7.31 8.91
CA LEU A 77 10.86 -6.83 8.43
C LEU A 77 11.26 -5.55 9.18
N PRO A 78 12.55 -5.39 9.56
CA PRO A 78 13.00 -4.24 10.35
C PRO A 78 12.86 -2.90 9.60
N ASN A 79 12.90 -2.91 8.27
CA ASN A 79 12.76 -1.73 7.42
C ASN A 79 11.30 -1.45 7.00
N VAL A 80 10.31 -2.20 7.52
CA VAL A 80 8.90 -2.04 7.14
C VAL A 80 8.04 -1.69 8.35
N THR A 81 7.39 -0.53 8.29
CA THR A 81 6.31 -0.13 9.20
C THR A 81 4.99 -0.18 8.46
N LEU A 82 4.11 -1.11 8.83
CA LEU A 82 2.76 -1.24 8.30
C LEU A 82 1.75 -0.85 9.38
N GLN A 83 0.98 0.20 9.13
CA GLN A 83 -0.11 0.64 9.99
C GLN A 83 -1.45 0.54 9.26
N ILE A 84 -2.49 0.13 9.99
CA ILE A 84 -3.86 0.06 9.47
C ILE A 84 -4.64 1.26 9.97
N LEU A 85 -5.26 1.98 9.05
CA LEU A 85 -6.24 3.01 9.36
C LEU A 85 -7.62 2.35 9.51
N PRO A 86 -8.13 2.20 10.74
CA PRO A 86 -9.37 1.48 10.99
C PRO A 86 -10.58 2.35 10.65
N PHE A 87 -11.74 1.74 10.41
CA PHE A 87 -12.99 2.49 10.19
C PHE A 87 -13.39 3.37 11.38
N THR A 88 -12.98 3.00 12.59
CA THR A 88 -13.21 3.79 13.80
C THR A 88 -12.45 5.12 13.83
N ALA A 89 -11.46 5.31 12.95
CA ALA A 89 -10.77 6.60 12.81
C ALA A 89 -11.67 7.70 12.22
N GLY A 90 -12.79 7.34 11.57
CA GLY A 90 -13.72 8.29 10.97
C GLY A 90 -13.11 9.01 9.74
N GLY A 91 -13.49 10.28 9.55
CA GLY A 91 -12.95 11.10 8.47
C GLY A 91 -11.46 11.37 8.63
N HIS A 92 -10.68 11.20 7.56
CA HIS A 92 -9.21 11.29 7.61
C HIS A 92 -8.63 12.14 6.46
N ALA A 93 -7.39 12.62 6.63
CA ALA A 93 -6.76 13.52 5.67
C ALA A 93 -6.47 12.87 4.29
N GLY A 94 -6.45 11.54 4.23
CA GLY A 94 -6.23 10.75 2.99
C GLY A 94 -7.47 10.55 2.11
N LEU A 95 -8.60 11.22 2.36
CA LEU A 95 -9.82 11.06 1.55
C LEU A 95 -9.64 11.49 0.07
N ASN A 96 -8.67 12.35 -0.21
CA ASN A 96 -8.41 12.88 -1.56
C ASN A 96 -7.58 11.94 -2.45
N GLY A 97 -7.35 10.69 -2.02
CA GLY A 97 -6.66 9.67 -2.80
C GLY A 97 -5.34 9.22 -2.18
N SER A 98 -4.78 8.14 -2.74
CA SER A 98 -3.48 7.62 -2.35
C SER A 98 -2.35 8.44 -2.95
N PHE A 99 -1.26 8.56 -2.22
CA PHE A 99 0.00 9.13 -2.68
C PHE A 99 1.17 8.35 -2.08
N THR A 100 2.36 8.53 -2.64
CA THR A 100 3.61 7.95 -2.12
C THR A 100 4.66 9.04 -2.05
N THR A 101 5.25 9.26 -0.88
CA THR A 101 6.44 10.10 -0.73
C THR A 101 7.69 9.23 -0.88
N LEU A 102 8.63 9.65 -1.73
CA LEU A 102 9.93 9.03 -1.91
C LEU A 102 11.01 10.06 -1.59
N THR A 103 11.87 9.72 -0.66
CA THR A 103 12.96 10.60 -0.20
C THR A 103 14.28 9.83 -0.25
N THR A 104 15.28 10.44 -0.87
CA THR A 104 16.69 10.02 -0.90
C THR A 104 17.55 11.17 -0.38
N THR A 105 18.88 11.01 -0.37
CA THR A 105 19.81 12.06 0.02
C THR A 105 19.68 13.32 -0.84
N ASP A 106 19.38 13.16 -2.13
CA ASP A 106 19.45 14.23 -3.13
C ASP A 106 18.05 14.65 -3.65
N LEU A 107 17.00 13.89 -3.33
CA LEU A 107 15.66 14.09 -3.90
C LEU A 107 14.57 13.80 -2.88
N SER A 108 13.53 14.63 -2.88
CA SER A 108 12.24 14.29 -2.29
C SER A 108 11.15 14.56 -3.31
N VAL A 109 10.30 13.57 -3.54
CA VAL A 109 9.22 13.65 -4.54
C VAL A 109 7.97 12.97 -4.01
N VAL A 110 6.81 13.53 -4.33
CA VAL A 110 5.52 12.89 -4.09
C VAL A 110 4.96 12.38 -5.41
N LEU A 111 4.62 11.11 -5.44
CA LEU A 111 3.89 10.49 -6.55
C LEU A 111 2.40 10.45 -6.20
N VAL A 112 1.59 11.08 -7.04
CA VAL A 112 0.12 10.97 -7.00
C VAL A 112 -0.33 10.36 -8.32
N GLU A 113 -0.98 9.20 -8.25
CA GLU A 113 -1.47 8.48 -9.44
C GLU A 113 -3.00 8.51 -9.49
N ASN A 114 -3.55 8.74 -10.69
CA ASN A 114 -4.95 8.47 -11.01
C ASN A 114 -5.02 7.40 -12.12
N LEU A 115 -6.24 7.10 -12.58
CA LEU A 115 -6.48 6.09 -13.62
C LEU A 115 -5.70 6.32 -14.93
N THR A 116 -5.43 7.55 -15.32
CA THR A 116 -4.87 7.95 -16.62
C THR A 116 -3.51 8.63 -16.54
N THR A 117 -3.09 9.11 -15.38
CA THR A 117 -1.95 10.02 -15.22
C THR A 117 -1.32 9.86 -13.84
N GLY A 118 0.02 9.92 -13.79
CA GLY A 118 0.78 10.10 -12.56
C GLY A 118 1.47 11.46 -12.56
N TRP A 119 1.41 12.16 -11.43
CA TRP A 119 2.13 13.41 -11.21
C TRP A 119 3.27 13.19 -10.24
N TYR A 120 4.44 13.72 -10.60
CA TYR A 120 5.60 13.85 -9.73
C TYR A 120 5.63 15.28 -9.21
N LEU A 121 5.45 15.45 -7.91
CA LEU A 121 5.44 16.74 -7.24
C LEU A 121 6.79 16.93 -6.55
N GLU A 122 7.53 17.94 -6.99
CA GLU A 122 8.89 18.25 -6.52
C GLU A 122 8.96 19.60 -5.79
N ALA A 123 7.91 20.43 -5.87
CA ALA A 123 7.89 21.72 -5.20
C ALA A 123 7.81 21.52 -3.68
N SER A 124 8.68 22.20 -2.94
CA SER A 124 8.81 22.01 -1.48
C SER A 124 7.50 22.25 -0.72
N GLU A 125 6.64 23.15 -1.19
CA GLU A 125 5.33 23.38 -0.58
C GLU A 125 4.38 22.19 -0.77
N GLU A 126 4.38 21.57 -1.95
CA GLU A 126 3.53 20.41 -2.25
C GLU A 126 3.98 19.20 -1.43
N ILE A 127 5.30 18.96 -1.36
CA ILE A 127 5.88 17.89 -0.53
C ILE A 127 5.47 18.09 0.93
N ARG A 128 5.68 19.30 1.47
CA ARG A 128 5.32 19.62 2.87
C ARG A 128 3.85 19.37 3.18
N ARG A 129 2.93 19.67 2.23
CA ARG A 129 1.49 19.40 2.42
C ARG A 129 1.21 17.91 2.53
N HIS A 130 1.86 17.08 1.70
CA HIS A 130 1.70 15.63 1.76
C HIS A 130 2.32 15.01 3.01
N ASP A 131 3.46 15.54 3.47
CA ASP A 131 4.07 15.12 4.73
C ASP A 131 3.12 15.38 5.90
N ILE A 132 2.49 16.57 5.97
CA ILE A 132 1.46 16.86 6.99
C ILE A 132 0.31 15.86 6.90
N VAL A 133 -0.21 15.58 5.70
CA VAL A 133 -1.29 14.59 5.53
C VAL A 133 -0.85 13.21 6.01
N PHE A 134 0.38 12.79 5.68
CA PHE A 134 0.93 11.53 6.13
C PHE A 134 1.05 11.48 7.66
N ASP A 135 1.43 12.59 8.31
CA ASP A 135 1.51 12.74 9.77
C ASP A 135 0.16 12.53 10.45
N HIS A 136 -0.87 13.16 9.90
CA HIS A 136 -2.23 12.96 10.39
C HIS A 136 -2.71 11.52 10.19
N LEU A 137 -2.37 10.88 9.06
CA LEU A 137 -2.74 9.49 8.78
C LEU A 137 -2.04 8.51 9.73
N ARG A 138 -0.73 8.66 9.96
CA ARG A 138 0.00 7.78 10.89
C ARG A 138 -0.48 7.92 12.33
N ALA A 139 -0.88 9.13 12.74
CA ALA A 139 -1.37 9.41 14.09
C ALA A 139 -2.77 8.84 14.33
N ALA A 140 -3.61 8.77 13.29
CA ALA A 140 -4.95 8.20 13.36
C ALA A 140 -4.97 6.67 13.16
N ALA A 141 -3.91 6.10 12.57
CA ALA A 141 -3.78 4.68 12.33
C ALA A 141 -3.43 3.92 13.62
N LEU A 142 -3.74 2.62 13.63
CA LEU A 142 -3.31 1.70 14.69
C LEU A 142 -1.78 1.67 14.78
N SER A 143 -1.25 1.38 15.97
CA SER A 143 0.18 1.11 16.14
C SER A 143 0.63 -0.04 15.22
N ALA A 144 1.92 -0.14 14.92
CA ALA A 144 2.42 -1.23 14.07
C ALA A 144 2.14 -2.63 14.66
N SER A 145 2.17 -2.77 16.00
CA SER A 145 1.79 -4.02 16.67
C SER A 145 0.30 -4.31 16.57
N ASP A 146 -0.55 -3.32 16.85
CA ASP A 146 -2.01 -3.51 16.80
C ASP A 146 -2.49 -3.75 15.36
N SER A 147 -1.81 -3.13 14.40
CA SER A 147 -2.01 -3.35 12.96
C SER A 147 -1.72 -4.79 12.56
N ARG A 148 -0.63 -5.38 13.07
CA ARG A 148 -0.32 -6.80 12.85
C ARG A 148 -1.39 -7.70 13.44
N SER A 149 -1.75 -7.49 14.71
CA SER A 149 -2.81 -8.26 15.37
C SER A 149 -4.14 -8.10 14.66
N PHE A 150 -4.44 -6.91 14.14
CA PHE A 150 -5.63 -6.67 13.32
C PHE A 150 -5.64 -7.51 12.05
N ILE A 151 -4.54 -7.53 11.29
CA ILE A 151 -4.42 -8.34 10.06
C ILE A 151 -4.49 -9.84 10.40
N GLU A 152 -3.83 -10.30 11.47
CA GLU A 152 -3.87 -11.70 11.92
C GLU A 152 -5.31 -12.16 12.25
N ARG A 153 -6.13 -11.29 12.87
CA ARG A 153 -7.56 -11.57 13.07
C ARG A 153 -8.31 -11.70 11.75
N LEU A 154 -8.08 -10.81 10.79
CA LEU A 154 -8.71 -10.90 9.47
C LEU A 154 -8.36 -12.20 8.72
N VAL A 155 -7.12 -12.69 8.87
CA VAL A 155 -6.72 -14.01 8.33
C VAL A 155 -7.58 -15.13 8.93
N SER A 156 -7.85 -15.09 10.23
CA SER A 156 -8.65 -16.12 10.92
C SER A 156 -10.16 -16.07 10.62
N GLU A 157 -10.66 -14.90 10.19
CA GLU A 157 -12.06 -14.69 9.77
C GLU A 157 -12.30 -15.10 8.29
N SER A 158 -11.20 -15.20 7.53
CA SER A 158 -11.18 -15.51 6.10
C SER A 158 -11.16 -17.02 5.83
#